data_AF-A0A7S1XET5-F1
#
_entry.id   AF-A0A7S1XET5-F1
#
_cell.length_a   1.000
_cell.length_b   1.000
_cell.length_c   1.000
_cell.angle_alpha   90.00
_cell.angle_beta   90.00
_cell.angle_gamma   90.00
#
_symmetry.space_group_name_H-M   'P 1'
#
loop_
_entity.id
_entity.type
_entity.pdbx_description
1 polymer ?
#
loop_
_entity_poly.entity_id
_entity_poly.type
_entity_poly.pdbx_seq_one_letter_code
_entity_poly.pdbx_strand_id
1 'polypeptide(L)'
;MWSDRTVAPRIKSLVSELHARARTEELGGTSGQTTKRQPPHTTRDPTAVTRNAALSSLGDCEESFVDQRRKLIQGSVLAHVKSLGEVHNTVGLARAGSSFILRLCQMEKSLYEHFFPIADTTSEPSALVSLLKSHCSVLYEELRPRILSENDLEKLVYLIEVLRQEFPGEDILRRELPGDCLIGALTRCIADAQERLIFRAEVFIRDEIRGFVPSATNLNYPDIILDPQATRAAVEAASHSSRESGRIAQDQPGKTEKPVTGIYATWYPTVERTLRLLSMLYRCIDRQVFSGIAQEAVSICLHSVSLARMRIAASRRPDAEEHAQLFFIWQMLMLREQISPFDVEFAYTEKEFDFTETRLLLGRVLRGQAPLLTLSQPPRIRQRTIDSKRLLEQSVQTACEAFILKTTRLFLDPILAFLAKCNVLPVPDRIEAGDVDGNSFTSLKQSVGSFAHPSGLRQMWEQVCDAINTELTEAVSRLSIYVTKPTSRSVLLRPIRANFAEAASELISALQTRYTLEEREEIGIDGEAIQKELDSLDEIFGIKVPQS
;
A
#
# COMPACT_ATOMS: atom_id res chain seq x y z
N MET A 1 61.70 33.01 -1.46
CA MET A 1 61.16 33.20 -0.10
C MET A 1 60.82 34.69 0.01
N TRP A 2 59.53 35.02 0.25
CA TRP A 2 58.97 36.38 0.43
C TRP A 2 58.61 37.18 -0.84
N SER A 3 57.54 36.79 -1.54
CA SER A 3 56.74 37.72 -2.38
C SER A 3 55.23 37.49 -2.30
N ASP A 4 54.75 36.34 -1.81
CA ASP A 4 53.30 36.06 -1.76
C ASP A 4 52.53 36.83 -0.68
N ARG A 5 53.21 37.30 0.38
CA ARG A 5 52.54 38.01 1.49
C ARG A 5 52.09 39.43 1.14
N THR A 6 52.59 40.02 0.05
CA THR A 6 52.25 41.40 -0.38
C THR A 6 51.27 41.44 -1.54
N VAL A 7 51.05 40.32 -2.24
CA VAL A 7 50.17 40.25 -3.42
C VAL A 7 48.70 40.18 -3.00
N ALA A 8 48.36 39.31 -2.05
CA ALA A 8 46.99 39.20 -1.53
C ALA A 8 46.42 40.52 -0.98
N PRO A 9 47.15 41.31 -0.14
CA PRO A 9 46.63 42.60 0.32
C PRO A 9 46.54 43.66 -0.78
N ARG A 10 47.41 43.62 -1.81
CA ARG A 10 47.34 44.50 -2.98
C ARG A 10 46.16 44.18 -3.90
N ILE A 11 45.90 42.89 -4.13
CA ILE A 11 44.71 42.46 -4.88
C ILE A 11 43.45 42.86 -4.11
N LYS A 12 43.43 42.65 -2.79
CA LYS A 12 42.31 43.07 -1.94
C LYS A 12 42.09 44.59 -1.99
N SER A 13 43.15 45.41 -1.97
CA SER A 13 43.01 46.86 -2.08
C SER A 13 42.45 47.27 -3.45
N LEU A 14 42.93 46.65 -4.54
CA LEU A 14 42.44 46.92 -5.90
C LEU A 14 40.96 46.51 -6.07
N VAL A 15 40.57 45.34 -5.57
CA VAL A 15 39.16 44.89 -5.60
C VAL A 15 38.28 45.79 -4.73
N SER A 16 38.77 46.21 -3.57
CA SER A 16 38.03 47.17 -2.71
C SER A 16 37.87 48.54 -3.36
N GLU A 17 38.85 48.99 -4.15
CA GLU A 17 38.80 50.23 -4.93
C GLU A 17 37.83 50.12 -6.11
N LEU A 18 37.81 48.98 -6.81
CA LEU A 18 36.83 48.67 -7.84
C LEU A 18 35.40 48.61 -7.27
N HIS A 19 35.21 47.98 -6.12
CA HIS A 19 33.93 47.99 -5.39
C HIS A 19 33.55 49.41 -4.95
N ALA A 20 34.51 50.25 -4.53
CA ALA A 20 34.23 51.64 -4.19
C ALA A 20 33.78 52.45 -5.43
N ARG A 21 34.44 52.28 -6.58
CA ARG A 21 34.07 52.91 -7.86
C ARG A 21 32.73 52.39 -8.41
N ALA A 22 32.37 51.15 -8.13
CA ALA A 22 31.06 50.61 -8.44
C ALA A 22 29.94 51.20 -7.55
N ARG A 23 30.27 51.76 -6.37
CA ARG A 23 29.31 52.25 -5.35
C ARG A 23 29.03 53.75 -5.36
N THR A 24 29.84 54.59 -6.04
CA THR A 24 29.86 56.07 -5.89
C THR A 24 28.58 56.86 -6.21
N GLU A 25 27.41 56.24 -6.44
CA GLU A 25 26.13 56.96 -6.60
C GLU A 25 24.97 56.51 -5.68
N GLU A 26 25.08 55.44 -4.88
CA GLU A 26 23.97 55.07 -3.97
C GLU A 26 23.76 56.08 -2.83
N LEU A 27 24.76 56.90 -2.51
CA LEU A 27 24.72 57.91 -1.45
C LEU A 27 24.37 59.34 -1.93
N GLY A 28 24.08 59.53 -3.23
CA GLY A 28 23.71 60.85 -3.78
C GLY A 28 22.21 61.20 -3.67
N GLY A 29 21.40 60.30 -3.11
CA GLY A 29 19.94 60.34 -3.21
C GLY A 29 19.17 60.98 -2.05
N THR A 30 19.71 61.95 -1.30
CA THR A 30 18.90 62.68 -0.30
C THR A 30 19.41 64.10 -0.06
N SER A 31 18.83 65.11 -0.75
CA SER A 31 18.50 66.45 -0.20
C SER A 31 18.06 67.44 -1.30
N GLY A 32 16.88 68.05 -1.14
CA GLY A 32 16.66 69.46 -1.51
C GLY A 32 15.92 69.80 -2.82
N GLN A 33 14.62 70.08 -2.69
CA GLN A 33 13.71 70.80 -3.59
C GLN A 33 14.30 71.97 -4.43
N THR A 34 13.93 72.10 -5.71
CA THR A 34 13.04 73.15 -6.31
C THR A 34 13.33 73.48 -7.81
N THR A 35 12.26 73.41 -8.61
CA THR A 35 11.91 74.19 -9.84
C THR A 35 12.73 74.17 -11.15
N LYS A 36 11.93 73.97 -12.22
CA LYS A 36 11.96 74.49 -13.61
C LYS A 36 12.47 73.59 -14.76
N ARG A 37 11.55 73.39 -15.71
CA ARG A 37 11.59 72.67 -17.01
C ARG A 37 12.70 73.14 -17.96
N GLN A 38 13.36 72.21 -18.66
CA GLN A 38 13.79 72.27 -20.09
C GLN A 38 14.18 70.86 -20.64
N PRO A 39 14.20 70.64 -21.99
CA PRO A 39 14.03 69.32 -22.66
C PRO A 39 15.36 68.55 -22.91
N PRO A 40 15.35 67.32 -23.51
CA PRO A 40 16.37 66.31 -23.25
C PRO A 40 17.61 66.49 -24.13
N HIS A 41 18.76 66.70 -23.49
CA HIS A 41 20.05 66.42 -24.11
C HIS A 41 20.53 65.04 -23.61
N THR A 42 20.73 64.13 -24.56
CA THR A 42 21.42 62.85 -24.35
C THR A 42 22.90 63.09 -24.08
N THR A 43 23.24 63.55 -22.88
CA THR A 43 24.56 63.38 -22.31
C THR A 43 24.51 62.12 -21.46
N ARG A 44 25.03 61.00 -21.98
CA ARG A 44 25.34 59.83 -21.14
C ARG A 44 26.28 60.31 -20.05
N ASP A 45 25.85 60.27 -18.79
CA ASP A 45 26.69 60.66 -17.67
C ASP A 45 28.00 59.84 -17.69
N PRO A 46 29.18 60.48 -17.69
CA PRO A 46 30.46 59.77 -17.70
C PRO A 46 30.67 58.90 -16.45
N THR A 47 29.94 59.18 -15.37
CA THR A 47 29.88 58.39 -14.14
C THR A 47 29.16 57.04 -14.35
N ALA A 48 28.09 57.01 -15.15
CA ALA A 48 27.37 55.78 -15.46
C ALA A 48 28.19 54.84 -16.37
N VAL A 49 28.94 55.40 -17.33
CA VAL A 49 29.83 54.63 -18.21
C VAL A 49 31.00 54.03 -17.42
N THR A 50 31.58 54.80 -16.49
CA THR A 50 32.68 54.31 -15.63
C THR A 50 32.20 53.28 -14.61
N ARG A 51 30.98 53.42 -14.08
CA ARG A 51 30.34 52.39 -13.23
C ARG A 51 30.12 51.08 -13.98
N ASN A 52 29.54 51.13 -15.18
CA ASN A 52 29.29 49.92 -15.98
C ASN A 52 30.61 49.22 -16.38
N ALA A 53 31.66 49.98 -16.70
CA ALA A 53 32.98 49.43 -16.95
C ALA A 53 33.62 48.79 -15.69
N ALA A 54 33.43 49.42 -14.52
CA ALA A 54 33.90 48.87 -13.24
C ALA A 54 33.15 47.59 -12.84
N LEU A 55 31.83 47.54 -13.05
CA LEU A 55 31.00 46.35 -12.82
C LEU A 55 31.36 45.20 -13.78
N SER A 56 31.60 45.49 -15.06
CA SER A 56 32.08 44.48 -16.02
C SER A 56 33.44 43.93 -15.64
N SER A 57 34.39 44.81 -15.28
CA SER A 57 35.74 44.39 -14.87
C SER A 57 35.71 43.58 -13.56
N LEU A 58 34.77 43.89 -12.67
CA LEU A 58 34.55 43.10 -11.45
C LEU A 58 34.01 41.71 -11.77
N GLY A 59 33.02 41.60 -12.65
CA GLY A 59 32.51 40.31 -13.14
C GLY A 59 33.60 39.45 -13.78
N ASP A 60 34.44 40.04 -14.63
CA ASP A 60 35.58 39.33 -15.25
C ASP A 60 36.60 38.83 -14.20
N CYS A 61 36.81 39.62 -13.13
CA CYS A 61 37.67 39.22 -12.02
C CYS A 61 37.05 38.08 -11.18
N GLU A 62 35.74 38.12 -10.93
CA GLU A 62 35.00 37.08 -10.22
C GLU A 62 35.03 35.76 -11.00
N GLU A 63 34.77 35.80 -12.31
CA GLU A 63 34.83 34.63 -13.19
C GLU A 63 36.24 34.03 -13.25
N SER A 64 37.26 34.88 -13.46
CA SER A 64 38.66 34.44 -13.49
C SER A 64 39.11 33.85 -12.15
N PHE A 65 38.70 34.44 -11.02
CA PHE A 65 38.97 33.89 -9.70
C PHE A 65 38.34 32.50 -9.54
N VAL A 66 37.06 32.36 -9.87
CA VAL A 66 36.33 31.09 -9.77
C VAL A 66 36.94 30.02 -10.67
N ASP A 67 37.33 30.37 -11.89
CA ASP A 67 37.94 29.43 -12.83
C ASP A 67 39.30 28.92 -12.37
N GLN A 68 40.13 29.78 -11.80
CA GLN A 68 41.41 29.35 -11.23
C GLN A 68 41.22 28.50 -9.98
N ARG A 69 40.25 28.85 -9.10
CA ARG A 69 39.90 28.03 -7.93
C ARG A 69 39.40 26.66 -8.33
N ARG A 70 38.50 26.58 -9.33
CA ARG A 70 37.98 25.33 -9.88
C ARG A 70 39.12 24.43 -10.36
N LYS A 71 40.04 24.95 -11.18
CA LYS A 71 41.19 24.20 -11.71
C LYS A 71 42.10 23.66 -10.61
N LEU A 72 42.29 24.42 -9.53
CA LEU A 72 43.17 24.05 -8.43
C LEU A 72 42.57 22.95 -7.54
N ILE A 73 41.27 23.04 -7.24
CA ILE A 73 40.61 22.24 -6.20
C ILE A 73 39.93 21.00 -6.77
N GLN A 74 39.34 21.08 -7.95
CA GLN A 74 38.48 20.04 -8.52
C GLN A 74 39.17 18.67 -8.58
N GLY A 75 40.45 18.61 -8.97
CA GLY A 75 41.22 17.36 -9.02
C GLY A 75 41.41 16.71 -7.65
N SER A 76 41.73 17.50 -6.62
CA SER A 76 41.88 17.00 -5.25
C SER A 76 40.55 16.57 -4.64
N VAL A 77 39.47 17.29 -4.92
CA VAL A 77 38.12 16.96 -4.45
C VAL A 77 37.64 15.66 -5.05
N LEU A 78 37.82 15.49 -6.38
CA LEU A 78 37.48 14.25 -7.06
C LEU A 78 38.27 13.06 -6.49
N ALA A 79 39.58 13.21 -6.27
CA ALA A 79 40.40 12.16 -5.69
C ALA A 79 39.96 11.78 -4.27
N HIS A 80 39.64 12.78 -3.43
CA HIS A 80 39.19 12.53 -2.07
C HIS A 80 37.82 11.85 -2.03
N VAL A 81 36.84 12.32 -2.81
CA VAL A 81 35.50 11.71 -2.88
C VAL A 81 35.57 10.26 -3.40
N LYS A 82 36.43 9.98 -4.39
CA LYS A 82 36.69 8.61 -4.84
C LYS A 82 37.30 7.74 -3.73
N SER A 83 38.28 8.26 -3.00
CA SER A 83 38.89 7.53 -1.87
C SER A 83 37.87 7.22 -0.76
N LEU A 84 36.95 8.15 -0.48
CA LEU A 84 35.83 7.91 0.44
C LEU A 84 34.91 6.80 -0.08
N GLY A 85 34.71 6.75 -1.40
CA GLY A 85 33.95 5.69 -2.05
C GLY A 85 34.63 4.32 -1.97
N GLU A 86 35.96 4.23 -1.96
CA GLU A 86 36.66 2.96 -1.82
C GLU A 86 36.57 2.41 -0.39
N VAL A 87 36.61 3.30 0.61
CA VAL A 87 36.61 2.94 2.03
C VAL A 87 35.21 2.67 2.58
N HIS A 88 34.20 3.41 2.11
CA HIS A 88 32.85 3.38 2.67
C HIS A 88 31.82 2.73 1.75
N ASN A 89 30.79 2.13 2.35
CA ASN A 89 29.59 1.70 1.64
C ASN A 89 28.81 2.91 1.09
N THR A 90 27.84 2.69 0.20
CA THR A 90 27.05 3.74 -0.46
C THR A 90 26.49 4.78 0.53
N VAL A 91 26.02 4.34 1.68
CA VAL A 91 25.48 5.21 2.73
C VAL A 91 26.57 5.97 3.47
N GLY A 92 27.69 5.32 3.79
CA GLY A 92 28.84 5.97 4.43
C GLY A 92 29.47 7.03 3.53
N LEU A 93 29.54 6.76 2.22
CA LEU A 93 29.94 7.76 1.21
C LEU A 93 28.97 8.94 1.19
N ALA A 94 27.65 8.69 1.23
CA ALA A 94 26.67 9.76 1.27
C ALA A 94 26.86 10.67 2.49
N ARG A 95 27.05 10.12 3.69
CA ARG A 95 27.27 10.90 4.92
C ARG A 95 28.62 11.63 4.93
N ALA A 96 29.72 10.89 4.75
CA ALA A 96 31.07 11.44 4.80
C ALA A 96 31.31 12.43 3.66
N GLY A 97 30.82 12.09 2.46
CA GLY A 97 30.89 12.94 1.28
C GLY A 97 30.07 14.23 1.42
N SER A 98 28.83 14.16 1.94
CA SER A 98 28.01 15.35 2.16
C SER A 98 28.63 16.28 3.21
N SER A 99 29.14 15.72 4.32
CA SER A 99 29.84 16.52 5.35
C SER A 99 31.11 17.18 4.81
N PHE A 100 31.90 16.45 4.02
CA PHE A 100 33.11 16.98 3.39
C PHE A 100 32.80 18.11 2.41
N ILE A 101 31.86 17.90 1.48
CA ILE A 101 31.48 18.89 0.47
C ILE A 101 30.84 20.12 1.13
N LEU A 102 30.03 19.96 2.17
CA LEU A 102 29.46 21.09 2.90
C LEU A 102 30.56 21.96 3.51
N ARG A 103 31.54 21.35 4.19
CA ARG A 103 32.69 22.08 4.77
C ARG A 103 33.52 22.77 3.69
N LEU A 104 33.76 22.09 2.56
CA LEU A 104 34.46 22.69 1.42
C LEU A 104 33.71 23.91 0.88
N CYS A 105 32.40 23.81 0.68
CA CYS A 105 31.57 24.91 0.20
C CYS A 105 31.54 26.09 1.20
N GLN A 106 31.52 25.83 2.50
CA GLN A 106 31.65 26.86 3.54
C GLN A 106 33.02 27.56 3.49
N MET A 107 34.10 26.81 3.31
CA MET A 107 35.45 27.36 3.17
C MET A 107 35.57 28.23 1.91
N GLU A 108 35.09 27.76 0.75
CA GLU A 108 35.11 28.52 -0.50
C GLU A 108 34.27 29.80 -0.40
N LYS A 109 33.11 29.76 0.24
CA LYS A 109 32.31 30.96 0.51
C LYS A 109 33.08 31.96 1.38
N SER A 110 33.67 31.51 2.50
CA SER A 110 34.43 32.40 3.39
C SER A 110 35.62 33.05 2.68
N LEU A 111 36.25 32.31 1.76
CA LEU A 111 37.35 32.81 0.96
C LEU A 111 36.86 33.83 -0.08
N TYR A 112 35.75 33.53 -0.75
CA TYR A 112 35.13 34.44 -1.70
C TYR A 112 34.76 35.76 -1.02
N GLU A 113 34.08 35.71 0.13
CA GLU A 113 33.70 36.89 0.92
C GLU A 113 34.92 37.71 1.39
N HIS A 114 36.07 37.07 1.60
CA HIS A 114 37.30 37.77 1.97
C HIS A 114 37.83 38.69 0.87
N PHE A 115 37.66 38.31 -0.40
CA PHE A 115 38.13 39.05 -1.57
C PHE A 115 37.02 39.94 -2.16
N PHE A 116 35.79 39.43 -2.20
CA PHE A 116 34.61 40.05 -2.77
C PHE A 116 33.55 40.20 -1.66
N PRO A 117 33.63 41.26 -0.83
CA PRO A 117 32.64 41.48 0.22
C PRO A 117 31.28 41.75 -0.42
N ILE A 118 30.32 40.87 -0.14
CA ILE A 118 28.93 40.94 -0.58
C ILE A 118 28.28 42.10 0.19
N ALA A 119 28.21 43.27 -0.43
CA ALA A 119 27.50 44.42 0.11
C ALA A 119 26.10 44.44 -0.52
N ASP A 120 25.10 44.03 0.26
CA ASP A 120 23.67 44.32 0.10
C ASP A 120 23.11 44.32 -1.33
N THR A 121 23.58 43.41 -2.18
CA THR A 121 22.99 43.15 -3.49
C THR A 121 22.05 41.97 -3.34
N THR A 122 20.77 42.21 -3.63
CA THR A 122 19.69 41.20 -3.65
C THR A 122 19.92 40.04 -4.64
N SER A 123 21.04 40.06 -5.37
CA SER A 123 21.44 39.05 -6.34
C SER A 123 22.60 38.23 -5.78
N GLU A 124 22.35 36.94 -5.58
CA GLU A 124 23.38 35.95 -5.27
C GLU A 124 24.49 35.96 -6.35
N PRO A 125 25.78 35.91 -5.99
CA PRO A 125 26.88 35.91 -6.96
C PRO A 125 26.84 34.64 -7.82
N SER A 126 26.45 34.78 -9.09
CA SER A 126 26.26 33.67 -10.04
C SER A 126 27.54 32.85 -10.25
N ALA A 127 28.71 33.51 -10.25
CA ALA A 127 30.01 32.88 -10.38
C ALA A 127 30.31 31.94 -9.19
N LEU A 128 30.05 32.38 -7.96
CA LEU A 128 30.22 31.56 -6.75
C LEU A 128 29.26 30.36 -6.78
N VAL A 129 27.99 30.58 -7.12
CA VAL A 129 26.99 29.51 -7.23
C VAL A 129 27.43 28.44 -8.26
N SER A 130 28.01 28.85 -9.39
CA SER A 130 28.57 27.94 -10.40
C SER A 130 29.74 27.11 -9.86
N LEU A 131 30.61 27.69 -9.03
CA LEU A 131 31.71 26.97 -8.38
C LEU A 131 31.16 25.93 -7.39
N LEU A 132 30.28 26.36 -6.48
CA LEU A 132 29.71 25.49 -5.44
C LEU A 132 28.93 24.32 -6.05
N LYS A 133 28.09 24.58 -7.07
CA LYS A 133 27.38 23.52 -7.81
C LYS A 133 28.32 22.48 -8.42
N SER A 134 29.48 22.91 -8.92
CA SER A 134 30.47 21.99 -9.49
C SER A 134 31.20 21.15 -8.45
N HIS A 135 31.33 21.62 -7.21
CA HIS A 135 31.84 20.77 -6.12
C HIS A 135 30.77 19.77 -5.69
N CYS A 136 29.52 20.20 -5.57
CA CYS A 136 28.40 19.32 -5.24
C CYS A 136 28.15 18.25 -6.33
N SER A 137 28.38 18.58 -7.61
CA SER A 137 28.22 17.62 -8.70
C SER A 137 29.22 16.47 -8.62
N VAL A 138 30.42 16.67 -8.06
CA VAL A 138 31.41 15.58 -7.89
C VAL A 138 30.86 14.46 -7.00
N LEU A 139 30.15 14.81 -5.93
CA LEU A 139 29.51 13.85 -5.04
C LEU A 139 28.37 13.10 -5.76
N TYR A 140 27.56 13.80 -6.55
CA TYR A 140 26.50 13.21 -7.35
C TYR A 140 27.03 12.19 -8.36
N GLU A 141 28.08 12.54 -9.13
CA GLU A 141 28.66 11.66 -10.14
C GLU A 141 29.23 10.35 -9.56
N GLU A 142 29.73 10.37 -8.31
CA GLU A 142 30.23 9.16 -7.64
C GLU A 142 29.10 8.34 -6.97
N LEU A 143 28.08 8.99 -6.44
CA LEU A 143 26.94 8.31 -5.80
C LEU A 143 26.02 7.64 -6.83
N ARG A 144 25.78 8.28 -7.98
CA ARG A 144 24.85 7.81 -9.00
C ARG A 144 25.07 6.36 -9.47
N PRO A 145 26.27 5.94 -9.93
CA PRO A 145 26.49 4.57 -10.39
C PRO A 145 26.27 3.54 -9.27
N ARG A 146 26.59 3.90 -8.02
CA ARG A 146 26.38 3.04 -6.86
C ARG A 146 24.89 2.85 -6.62
N ILE A 147 24.11 3.93 -6.56
CA ILE A 147 22.65 3.90 -6.41
C ILE A 147 22.01 3.00 -7.49
N LEU A 148 22.41 3.18 -8.74
CA LEU A 148 21.86 2.39 -9.86
C LEU A 148 22.22 0.90 -9.78
N SER A 149 23.38 0.56 -9.22
CA SER A 149 23.84 -0.83 -9.06
C SER A 149 23.20 -1.56 -7.88
N GLU A 150 22.64 -0.85 -6.89
CA GLU A 150 22.04 -1.47 -5.71
C GLU A 150 20.80 -2.29 -6.09
N ASN A 151 20.73 -3.51 -5.54
CA ASN A 151 19.65 -4.47 -5.80
C ASN A 151 18.74 -4.70 -4.59
N ASP A 152 19.17 -4.24 -3.42
CA ASP A 152 18.54 -4.47 -2.13
C ASP A 152 17.61 -3.30 -1.76
N LEU A 153 16.34 -3.62 -1.54
CA LEU A 153 15.29 -2.65 -1.22
C LEU A 153 15.57 -1.96 0.13
N GLU A 154 16.01 -2.73 1.14
CA GLU A 154 16.21 -2.19 2.49
C GLU A 154 17.38 -1.19 2.50
N LYS A 155 18.44 -1.46 1.74
CA LYS A 155 19.57 -0.52 1.59
C LYS A 155 19.17 0.76 0.87
N LEU A 156 18.32 0.66 -0.15
CA LEU A 156 17.81 1.83 -0.89
C LEU A 156 16.92 2.70 0.00
N VAL A 157 16.01 2.09 0.76
CA VAL A 157 15.16 2.76 1.76
C VAL A 157 16.02 3.48 2.79
N TYR A 158 16.99 2.77 3.37
CA TYR A 158 17.91 3.34 4.34
C TYR A 158 18.73 4.49 3.73
N LEU A 159 19.24 4.35 2.50
CA LEU A 159 19.95 5.41 1.80
C LEU A 159 19.08 6.66 1.61
N ILE A 160 17.82 6.50 1.21
CA ILE A 160 16.88 7.61 1.06
C ILE A 160 16.63 8.29 2.41
N GLU A 161 16.41 7.51 3.48
CA GLU A 161 16.24 8.07 4.83
C GLU A 161 17.49 8.82 5.29
N VAL A 162 18.69 8.29 5.02
CA VAL A 162 19.94 8.96 5.36
C VAL A 162 20.13 10.23 4.54
N LEU A 163 19.96 10.19 3.22
CA LEU A 163 20.04 11.39 2.39
C LEU A 163 19.01 12.44 2.83
N ARG A 164 17.85 12.00 3.34
CA ARG A 164 16.83 12.89 3.91
C ARG A 164 17.21 13.48 5.27
N GLN A 165 17.88 12.70 6.12
CA GLN A 165 18.39 13.16 7.43
C GLN A 165 19.61 14.08 7.28
N GLU A 166 20.44 13.84 6.26
CA GLU A 166 21.56 14.70 5.88
C GLU A 166 21.08 15.99 5.19
N PHE A 167 19.77 16.16 4.93
CA PHE A 167 19.21 17.50 4.84
C PHE A 167 19.24 18.10 6.25
N PRO A 168 20.15 19.03 6.55
CA PRO A 168 20.15 19.66 7.86
C PRO A 168 18.78 20.32 8.06
N GLY A 169 18.17 20.03 9.22
CA GLY A 169 16.82 20.44 9.58
C GLY A 169 16.49 21.89 9.19
N GLU A 170 15.24 22.08 8.80
CA GLU A 170 14.63 23.21 8.10
C GLU A 170 14.91 24.64 8.59
N ASP A 171 15.66 24.86 9.67
CA ASP A 171 15.66 26.14 10.40
C ASP A 171 17.02 26.83 10.62
N ILE A 172 18.18 26.19 10.38
CA ILE A 172 19.49 26.80 10.76
C ILE A 172 20.40 27.12 9.56
N LEU A 173 20.26 26.42 8.42
CA LEU A 173 21.12 26.61 7.23
C LEU A 173 20.41 27.16 5.99
N ARG A 174 19.08 27.37 6.02
CA ARG A 174 18.31 28.05 4.95
C ARG A 174 18.74 29.50 4.67
N ARG A 175 19.79 29.99 5.34
CA ARG A 175 20.31 31.36 5.21
C ARG A 175 21.66 31.42 4.49
N GLU A 176 22.24 30.29 4.06
CA GLU A 176 23.56 30.26 3.43
C GLU A 176 23.58 29.51 2.08
N LEU A 177 23.83 30.25 0.99
CA LEU A 177 24.23 29.81 -0.38
C LEU A 177 24.82 28.38 -0.53
N PRO A 178 25.84 27.94 0.24
CA PRO A 178 26.40 26.58 0.22
C PRO A 178 25.38 25.45 0.42
N GLY A 179 24.41 25.67 1.32
CA GLY A 179 23.39 24.68 1.65
C GLY A 179 22.50 24.40 0.45
N ASP A 180 22.02 25.45 -0.22
CA ASP A 180 21.09 25.33 -1.35
C ASP A 180 21.70 24.56 -2.53
N CYS A 181 22.99 24.78 -2.81
CA CYS A 181 23.71 24.06 -3.87
C CYS A 181 23.84 22.57 -3.56
N LEU A 182 24.11 22.20 -2.31
CA LEU A 182 24.21 20.81 -1.86
C LEU A 182 22.83 20.14 -1.85
N ILE A 183 21.80 20.82 -1.34
CA ILE A 183 20.42 20.35 -1.35
C ILE A 183 20.00 19.99 -2.77
N GLY A 184 20.30 20.84 -3.76
CA GLY A 184 20.01 20.54 -5.17
C GLY A 184 20.65 19.25 -5.68
N ALA A 185 21.89 18.95 -5.28
CA ALA A 185 22.58 17.71 -5.66
C ALA A 185 22.03 16.48 -4.93
N LEU A 186 21.73 16.61 -3.62
CA LEU A 186 21.15 15.53 -2.82
C LEU A 186 19.72 15.18 -3.26
N THR A 187 18.90 16.18 -3.59
CA THR A 187 17.55 15.96 -4.13
C THR A 187 17.58 15.14 -5.42
N ARG A 188 18.58 15.38 -6.30
CA ARG A 188 18.79 14.53 -7.49
C ARG A 188 19.19 13.10 -7.12
N CYS A 189 20.08 12.92 -6.14
CA CYS A 189 20.42 11.58 -5.64
C CYS A 189 19.21 10.84 -5.08
N ILE A 190 18.34 11.54 -4.35
CA ILE A 190 17.12 10.98 -3.77
C ILE A 190 16.13 10.59 -4.86
N ALA A 191 15.94 11.44 -5.88
CA ALA A 191 15.10 11.11 -7.02
C ALA A 191 15.58 9.84 -7.74
N ASP A 192 16.89 9.75 -8.05
CA ASP A 192 17.49 8.56 -8.67
C ASP A 192 17.33 7.31 -7.77
N ALA A 193 17.49 7.46 -6.45
CA ALA A 193 17.29 6.37 -5.50
C ALA A 193 15.82 5.95 -5.37
N GLN A 194 14.88 6.89 -5.44
CA GLN A 194 13.44 6.63 -5.43
C GLN A 194 13.00 5.92 -6.71
N GLU A 195 13.44 6.37 -7.89
CA GLU A 195 13.18 5.69 -9.16
C GLU A 195 13.73 4.26 -9.15
N ARG A 196 14.96 4.08 -8.65
CA ARG A 196 15.55 2.76 -8.48
C ARG A 196 14.76 1.90 -7.50
N LEU A 197 14.32 2.46 -6.38
CA LEU A 197 13.49 1.76 -5.39
C LEU A 197 12.16 1.31 -5.99
N ILE A 198 11.47 2.17 -6.76
CA ILE A 198 10.23 1.85 -7.46
C ILE A 198 10.45 0.69 -8.43
N PHE A 199 11.47 0.77 -9.28
CA PHE A 199 11.79 -0.31 -10.22
C PHE A 199 12.06 -1.63 -9.51
N ARG A 200 12.84 -1.60 -8.41
CA ARG A 200 13.12 -2.81 -7.63
C ARG A 200 11.89 -3.34 -6.92
N ALA A 201 10.97 -2.47 -6.49
CA ALA A 201 9.71 -2.87 -5.88
C ALA A 201 8.79 -3.58 -6.90
N GLU A 202 8.68 -3.06 -8.12
CA GLU A 202 7.92 -3.71 -9.20
C GLU A 202 8.49 -5.09 -9.55
N VAL A 203 9.81 -5.19 -9.66
CA VAL A 203 10.51 -6.47 -9.88
C VAL A 203 10.24 -7.44 -8.72
N PHE A 204 10.28 -6.96 -7.48
CA PHE A 204 9.96 -7.78 -6.30
C PHE A 204 8.50 -8.24 -6.32
N ILE A 205 7.54 -7.38 -6.67
CA ILE A 205 6.13 -7.75 -6.81
C ILE A 205 5.97 -8.86 -7.86
N ARG A 206 6.62 -8.71 -9.01
CA ARG A 206 6.55 -9.70 -10.09
C ARG A 206 7.17 -11.03 -9.68
N ASP A 207 8.35 -11.03 -9.08
CA ASP A 207 9.12 -12.25 -8.85
C ASP A 207 8.70 -12.95 -7.53
N GLU A 208 8.49 -12.20 -6.45
CA GLU A 208 8.27 -12.74 -5.09
C GLU A 208 6.79 -12.84 -4.68
N ILE A 209 5.88 -12.13 -5.34
CA ILE A 209 4.43 -12.17 -5.05
C ILE A 209 3.68 -12.86 -6.18
N ARG A 210 3.84 -12.40 -7.43
CA ARG A 210 3.16 -12.98 -8.61
C ARG A 210 3.78 -14.32 -9.01
N GLY A 211 5.10 -14.42 -8.97
CA GLY A 211 5.87 -15.64 -9.26
C GLY A 211 5.88 -16.66 -8.13
N PHE A 212 5.29 -16.34 -6.97
CA PHE A 212 5.32 -17.22 -5.81
C PHE A 212 4.57 -18.53 -6.06
N VAL A 213 5.31 -19.65 -6.05
CA VAL A 213 4.74 -20.99 -6.11
C VAL A 213 4.57 -21.53 -4.68
N PRO A 214 3.34 -21.78 -4.22
CA PRO A 214 3.10 -22.23 -2.86
C PRO A 214 3.64 -23.66 -2.65
N SER A 215 4.61 -23.83 -1.75
CA SER A 215 5.12 -25.14 -1.32
C SER A 215 4.12 -25.84 -0.39
N ALA A 216 4.05 -27.18 -0.42
CA ALA A 216 3.13 -27.98 0.40
C ALA A 216 3.22 -27.68 1.91
N THR A 217 4.38 -27.23 2.39
CA THR A 217 4.59 -26.76 3.78
C THR A 217 3.89 -25.44 4.09
N ASN A 218 3.76 -24.55 3.10
CA ASN A 218 3.10 -23.25 3.22
C ASN A 218 1.57 -23.33 3.07
N LEU A 219 1.03 -24.45 2.57
CA LEU A 219 -0.42 -24.71 2.52
C LEU A 219 -0.92 -25.55 3.69
N ASN A 220 -0.06 -25.85 4.68
CA ASN A 220 -0.43 -26.75 5.78
C ASN A 220 -1.29 -26.08 6.87
N TYR A 221 -2.41 -25.48 6.47
CA TYR A 221 -3.43 -24.98 7.38
C TYR A 221 -4.43 -26.12 7.69
N PRO A 222 -4.87 -26.32 8.95
CA PRO A 222 -4.70 -25.46 10.13
C PRO A 222 -3.42 -25.69 10.97
N ASP A 223 -2.61 -26.71 10.68
CA ASP A 223 -1.47 -27.11 11.51
C ASP A 223 -0.46 -25.97 11.76
N ILE A 224 -0.28 -25.06 10.79
CA ILE A 224 0.55 -23.85 10.92
C ILE A 224 0.07 -22.93 12.07
N ILE A 225 -1.24 -22.87 12.30
CA ILE A 225 -1.85 -22.01 13.33
C ILE A 225 -1.81 -22.71 14.69
N LEU A 226 -2.01 -24.03 14.72
CA LEU A 226 -2.07 -24.83 15.94
C LEU A 226 -0.68 -25.10 16.53
N ASP A 227 0.33 -25.34 15.69
CA ASP A 227 1.71 -25.54 16.11
C ASP A 227 2.70 -24.68 15.28
N PRO A 228 2.83 -23.40 15.66
CA PRO A 228 3.81 -22.50 15.05
C PRO A 228 5.27 -22.89 15.38
N GLN A 229 5.51 -23.89 16.24
CA GLN A 229 6.86 -24.37 16.57
C GLN A 229 7.26 -25.59 15.71
N ALA A 230 6.37 -26.54 15.46
CA ALA A 230 6.63 -27.67 14.54
C ALA A 230 6.87 -27.21 13.09
N THR A 231 6.17 -26.16 12.67
CA THR A 231 6.39 -25.55 11.35
C THR A 231 7.74 -24.83 11.25
N ARG A 232 8.28 -24.25 12.34
CA ARG A 232 9.66 -23.74 12.39
C ARG A 232 10.68 -24.86 12.18
N ALA A 233 10.51 -25.99 12.85
CA ALA A 233 11.39 -27.15 12.68
C ALA A 233 11.32 -27.73 11.25
N ALA A 234 10.15 -27.70 10.61
CA ALA A 234 9.99 -28.15 9.22
C ALA A 234 10.61 -27.19 8.19
N VAL A 235 10.53 -25.87 8.40
CA VAL A 235 11.18 -24.86 7.54
C VAL A 235 12.70 -24.91 7.70
N GLU A 236 13.20 -25.07 8.93
CA GLU A 236 14.62 -25.28 9.23
C GLU A 236 15.12 -26.59 8.57
N ALA A 237 14.39 -27.69 8.70
CA ALA A 237 14.74 -28.97 8.06
C ALA A 237 14.72 -28.90 6.52
N ALA A 238 13.75 -28.22 5.90
CA ALA A 238 13.67 -28.06 4.45
C ALA A 238 14.78 -27.16 3.87
N SER A 239 15.22 -26.15 4.64
CA SER A 239 16.38 -25.32 4.29
C SER A 239 17.71 -26.09 4.39
N HIS A 240 17.77 -27.12 5.23
CA HIS A 240 18.92 -28.01 5.38
C HIS A 240 18.93 -29.17 4.35
N SER A 241 17.78 -29.75 4.00
CA SER A 241 17.70 -30.86 3.04
C SER A 241 18.01 -30.45 1.60
N SER A 242 17.78 -29.18 1.25
CA SER A 242 18.10 -28.64 -0.08
C SER A 242 19.60 -28.38 -0.30
N ARG A 243 20.44 -28.52 0.73
CA ARG A 243 21.89 -28.27 0.68
C ARG A 243 22.75 -29.52 0.49
N GLU A 244 22.20 -30.73 0.64
CA GLU A 244 23.02 -31.96 0.69
C GLU A 244 23.09 -32.74 -0.64
N SER A 245 22.31 -32.36 -1.67
CA SER A 245 22.39 -32.98 -3.00
C SER A 245 22.86 -31.99 -4.06
N GLY A 246 24.17 -31.73 -4.10
CA GLY A 246 24.84 -31.03 -5.23
C GLY A 246 25.99 -30.11 -4.82
N ARG A 247 27.20 -30.66 -4.67
CA ARG A 247 28.45 -29.86 -4.61
C ARG A 247 28.82 -29.38 -6.03
N ILE A 248 29.09 -28.08 -6.19
CA ILE A 248 30.39 -27.47 -6.56
C ILE A 248 30.29 -25.97 -6.22
N ALA A 249 31.27 -25.50 -5.44
CA ALA A 249 31.33 -24.15 -4.91
C ALA A 249 31.79 -23.13 -5.96
N GLN A 250 30.99 -22.07 -6.13
CA GLN A 250 31.50 -20.73 -6.39
C GLN A 250 30.68 -19.73 -5.56
N ASP A 251 31.43 -18.92 -4.83
CA ASP A 251 31.03 -18.09 -3.70
C ASP A 251 30.19 -16.89 -4.16
N GLN A 252 28.89 -16.91 -3.85
CA GLN A 252 28.06 -15.71 -3.69
C GLN A 252 27.21 -15.94 -2.44
N PRO A 253 27.24 -15.05 -1.43
CA PRO A 253 26.43 -15.21 -0.23
C PRO A 253 24.97 -14.89 -0.59
N GLY A 254 24.26 -15.93 -1.03
CA GLY A 254 22.83 -15.91 -1.29
C GLY A 254 22.05 -15.58 -0.03
N LYS A 255 21.09 -14.68 -0.19
CA LYS A 255 20.06 -14.28 0.78
C LYS A 255 19.55 -15.47 1.60
N THR A 256 20.11 -15.67 2.79
CA THR A 256 19.40 -16.35 3.86
C THR A 256 18.28 -15.41 4.29
N GLU A 257 17.07 -15.65 3.78
CA GLU A 257 15.87 -15.03 4.35
C GLU A 257 15.88 -15.36 5.85
N LYS A 258 16.04 -14.35 6.69
CA LYS A 258 15.90 -14.54 8.14
C LYS A 258 14.46 -15.03 8.37
N PRO A 259 14.25 -16.19 9.01
CA PRO A 259 12.92 -16.66 9.32
C PRO A 259 12.25 -15.63 10.23
N VAL A 260 11.01 -15.33 9.90
CA VAL A 260 10.28 -14.20 10.44
C VAL A 260 9.92 -14.48 11.89
N THR A 261 10.36 -13.60 12.79
CA THR A 261 10.07 -13.70 14.22
C THR A 261 8.71 -13.06 14.55
N GLY A 262 7.84 -13.77 15.26
CA GLY A 262 6.64 -13.20 15.90
C GLY A 262 5.30 -13.49 15.20
N ILE A 263 4.31 -12.62 15.42
CA ILE A 263 2.88 -12.71 15.00
C ILE A 263 2.71 -13.06 13.50
N TYR A 264 3.70 -12.68 12.69
CA TYR A 264 3.76 -12.90 11.24
C TYR A 264 4.01 -14.36 10.82
N ALA A 265 4.48 -15.23 11.72
CA ALA A 265 4.81 -16.62 11.40
C ALA A 265 3.60 -17.47 10.98
N THR A 266 2.38 -17.06 11.37
CA THR A 266 1.16 -17.76 10.97
C THR A 266 0.66 -17.28 9.58
N TRP A 267 1.10 -16.11 9.14
CA TRP A 267 0.58 -15.47 7.93
C TRP A 267 1.09 -16.14 6.66
N TYR A 268 0.30 -16.01 5.61
CA TYR A 268 0.71 -16.53 4.31
C TYR A 268 1.88 -15.69 3.76
N PRO A 269 2.96 -16.30 3.23
CA PRO A 269 4.19 -15.58 2.89
C PRO A 269 4.00 -14.40 1.93
N THR A 270 3.06 -14.47 0.98
CA THR A 270 2.82 -13.35 0.05
C THR A 270 2.16 -12.16 0.74
N VAL A 271 1.32 -12.40 1.75
CA VAL A 271 0.69 -11.33 2.54
C VAL A 271 1.75 -10.58 3.32
N GLU A 272 2.66 -11.31 3.97
CA GLU A 272 3.75 -10.72 4.73
C GLU A 272 4.72 -9.91 3.84
N ARG A 273 5.15 -10.50 2.72
CA ARG A 273 6.05 -9.84 1.74
C ARG A 273 5.41 -8.55 1.20
N THR A 274 4.11 -8.59 0.90
CA THR A 274 3.36 -7.40 0.44
C THR A 274 3.35 -6.32 1.52
N LEU A 275 3.00 -6.66 2.76
CA LEU A 275 2.92 -5.69 3.84
C LEU A 275 4.28 -5.08 4.21
N ARG A 276 5.34 -5.90 4.21
CA ARG A 276 6.72 -5.43 4.41
C ARG A 276 7.11 -4.44 3.31
N LEU A 277 6.85 -4.79 2.05
CA LEU A 277 7.10 -3.88 0.91
C LEU A 277 6.34 -2.56 1.08
N LEU A 278 5.03 -2.60 1.37
CA LEU A 278 4.22 -1.40 1.54
C LEU A 278 4.75 -0.50 2.67
N SER A 279 5.15 -1.10 3.80
CA SER A 279 5.70 -0.34 4.94
C SER A 279 6.99 0.40 4.58
N MET A 280 7.84 -0.22 3.74
CA MET A 280 9.09 0.38 3.25
C MET A 280 8.81 1.52 2.27
N LEU A 281 7.91 1.31 1.31
CA LEU A 281 7.60 2.30 0.28
C LEU A 281 6.87 3.52 0.83
N TYR A 282 5.99 3.34 1.83
CA TYR A 282 5.16 4.40 2.41
C TYR A 282 5.96 5.59 2.94
N ARG A 283 7.15 5.34 3.51
CA ARG A 283 8.02 6.40 4.08
C ARG A 283 8.87 7.09 3.00
N CYS A 284 9.22 6.38 1.94
CA CYS A 284 10.24 6.82 0.98
C CYS A 284 9.68 7.42 -0.32
N ILE A 285 8.41 7.20 -0.65
CA ILE A 285 7.84 7.56 -1.96
C ILE A 285 6.66 8.53 -1.79
N ASP A 286 6.43 9.35 -2.81
CA ASP A 286 5.28 10.26 -2.87
C ASP A 286 3.94 9.50 -2.87
N ARG A 287 2.93 10.12 -2.25
CA ARG A 287 1.61 9.49 -2.02
C ARG A 287 0.94 8.98 -3.30
N GLN A 288 1.09 9.70 -4.42
CA GLN A 288 0.48 9.33 -5.70
C GLN A 288 1.10 8.08 -6.31
N VAL A 289 2.44 8.03 -6.35
CA VAL A 289 3.18 6.88 -6.90
C VAL A 289 3.00 5.66 -6.00
N PHE A 290 3.03 5.87 -4.69
CA PHE A 290 2.74 4.82 -3.71
C PHE A 290 1.35 4.21 -3.91
N SER A 291 0.31 5.03 -4.14
CA SER A 291 -1.06 4.54 -4.34
C SER A 291 -1.18 3.56 -5.51
N GLY A 292 -0.54 3.86 -6.65
CA GLY A 292 -0.52 2.97 -7.83
C GLY A 292 0.18 1.63 -7.56
N ILE A 293 1.41 1.68 -7.04
CA ILE A 293 2.19 0.46 -6.74
C ILE A 293 1.48 -0.40 -5.70
N ALA A 294 0.91 0.24 -4.68
CA ALA A 294 0.24 -0.47 -3.61
C ALA A 294 -1.10 -1.08 -4.05
N GLN A 295 -1.84 -0.41 -4.94
CA GLN A 295 -3.03 -0.99 -5.57
C GLN A 295 -2.67 -2.25 -6.36
N GLU A 296 -1.61 -2.22 -7.18
CA GLU A 296 -1.14 -3.40 -7.91
C GLU A 296 -0.70 -4.52 -6.95
N ALA A 297 0.16 -4.21 -5.97
CA ALA A 297 0.69 -5.20 -5.03
C ALA A 297 -0.43 -5.91 -4.24
N VAL A 298 -1.42 -5.16 -3.75
CA VAL A 298 -2.57 -5.72 -3.02
C VAL A 298 -3.43 -6.58 -3.95
N SER A 299 -3.69 -6.14 -5.18
CA SER A 299 -4.47 -6.92 -6.15
C SER A 299 -3.82 -8.26 -6.51
N ILE A 300 -2.49 -8.28 -6.67
CA ILE A 300 -1.72 -9.49 -6.94
C ILE A 300 -1.70 -10.39 -5.70
N CYS A 301 -1.58 -9.81 -4.51
CA CYS A 301 -1.66 -10.55 -3.26
C CYS A 301 -3.04 -11.24 -3.09
N LEU A 302 -4.14 -10.52 -3.33
CA LEU A 302 -5.50 -11.06 -3.36
C LEU A 302 -5.60 -12.27 -4.30
N HIS A 303 -5.08 -12.11 -5.53
CA HIS A 303 -5.06 -13.19 -6.51
C HIS A 303 -4.25 -14.40 -6.02
N SER A 304 -3.05 -14.18 -5.48
CA SER A 304 -2.20 -15.25 -4.94
C SER A 304 -2.87 -16.02 -3.80
N VAL A 305 -3.53 -15.31 -2.88
CA VAL A 305 -4.30 -15.92 -1.78
C VAL A 305 -5.50 -16.71 -2.31
N SER A 306 -6.17 -16.22 -3.38
CA SER A 306 -7.26 -16.96 -4.03
C SER A 306 -6.77 -18.26 -4.70
N LEU A 307 -5.58 -18.26 -5.31
CA LEU A 307 -4.94 -19.45 -5.86
C LEU A 307 -4.57 -20.44 -4.74
N ALA A 308 -4.04 -19.93 -3.62
CA ALA A 308 -3.75 -20.74 -2.44
C ALA A 308 -5.02 -21.41 -1.89
N ARG A 309 -6.13 -20.67 -1.78
CA ARG A 309 -7.46 -21.22 -1.41
C ARG A 309 -7.85 -22.40 -2.31
N MET A 310 -7.75 -22.25 -3.63
CA MET A 310 -8.10 -23.33 -4.55
C MET A 310 -7.21 -24.55 -4.39
N ARG A 311 -5.91 -24.37 -4.12
CA ARG A 311 -4.99 -25.48 -3.87
C ARG A 311 -5.24 -26.17 -2.53
N ILE A 312 -5.61 -25.42 -1.48
CA ILE A 312 -6.02 -26.00 -0.20
C ILE A 312 -7.30 -26.83 -0.39
N ALA A 313 -8.30 -26.29 -1.11
CA ALA A 313 -9.54 -27.02 -1.39
C ALA A 313 -9.32 -28.30 -2.22
N ALA A 314 -8.32 -28.32 -3.10
CA ALA A 314 -7.95 -29.51 -3.88
C ALA A 314 -7.12 -30.54 -3.09
N SER A 315 -6.71 -30.24 -1.86
CA SER A 315 -5.95 -31.16 -1.02
C SER A 315 -6.84 -32.32 -0.54
N ARG A 316 -6.30 -33.55 -0.51
CA ARG A 316 -7.04 -34.78 -0.15
C ARG A 316 -7.38 -34.92 1.35
N ARG A 317 -7.53 -33.82 2.09
CA ARG A 317 -7.88 -33.84 3.51
C ARG A 317 -9.41 -33.91 3.70
N PRO A 318 -9.90 -34.52 4.79
CA PRO A 318 -11.26 -34.26 5.24
C PRO A 318 -11.42 -32.75 5.50
N ASP A 319 -12.57 -32.19 5.16
CA ASP A 319 -12.96 -30.79 5.42
C ASP A 319 -12.05 -29.71 4.78
N ALA A 320 -11.26 -30.10 3.77
CA ALA A 320 -10.31 -29.23 3.08
C ALA A 320 -10.97 -27.98 2.48
N GLU A 321 -12.21 -28.09 2.01
CA GLU A 321 -12.95 -26.98 1.43
C GLU A 321 -13.31 -25.92 2.49
N GLU A 322 -13.70 -26.34 3.68
CA GLU A 322 -14.03 -25.43 4.78
C GLU A 322 -12.78 -24.73 5.30
N HIS A 323 -11.69 -25.48 5.49
CA HIS A 323 -10.40 -24.90 5.85
C HIS A 323 -9.88 -23.93 4.80
N ALA A 324 -10.09 -24.20 3.50
CA ALA A 324 -9.75 -23.27 2.45
C ALA A 324 -10.53 -21.95 2.57
N GLN A 325 -11.84 -22.04 2.83
CA GLN A 325 -12.70 -20.86 2.99
C GLN A 325 -12.33 -20.05 4.24
N LEU A 326 -12.09 -20.71 5.38
CA LEU A 326 -11.67 -20.07 6.63
C LEU A 326 -10.27 -19.44 6.51
N PHE A 327 -9.33 -20.13 5.89
CA PHE A 327 -8.01 -19.58 5.56
C PHE A 327 -8.14 -18.30 4.73
N PHE A 328 -8.98 -18.33 3.68
CA PHE A 328 -9.19 -17.17 2.83
C PHE A 328 -9.76 -15.99 3.62
N ILE A 329 -10.84 -16.19 4.37
CA ILE A 329 -11.44 -15.14 5.22
C ILE A 329 -10.40 -14.56 6.17
N TRP A 330 -9.64 -15.43 6.85
CA TRP A 330 -8.63 -15.01 7.81
C TRP A 330 -7.53 -14.16 7.18
N GLN A 331 -6.90 -14.61 6.10
CA GLN A 331 -5.84 -13.84 5.43
C GLN A 331 -6.32 -12.49 4.91
N MET A 332 -7.55 -12.43 4.41
CA MET A 332 -8.14 -11.17 3.92
C MET A 332 -8.48 -10.19 5.06
N LEU A 333 -8.97 -10.70 6.19
CA LEU A 333 -9.19 -9.89 7.39
C LEU A 333 -7.87 -9.33 7.94
N MET A 334 -6.82 -10.16 7.99
CA MET A 334 -5.49 -9.71 8.40
C MET A 334 -4.94 -8.64 7.46
N LEU A 335 -5.01 -8.85 6.14
CA LEU A 335 -4.59 -7.87 5.14
C LEU A 335 -5.35 -6.54 5.29
N ARG A 336 -6.67 -6.59 5.54
CA ARG A 336 -7.50 -5.40 5.77
C ARG A 336 -7.07 -4.61 7.01
N GLU A 337 -6.84 -5.30 8.13
CA GLU A 337 -6.40 -4.66 9.37
C GLU A 337 -5.04 -3.99 9.22
N GLN A 338 -4.09 -4.65 8.57
CA GLN A 338 -2.73 -4.13 8.39
C GLN A 338 -2.65 -3.02 7.34
N ILE A 339 -3.64 -2.92 6.44
CA ILE A 339 -3.73 -1.84 5.46
C ILE A 339 -4.43 -0.59 6.02
N SER A 340 -5.27 -0.75 7.05
CA SER A 340 -5.97 0.36 7.72
C SER A 340 -5.07 1.52 8.20
N PRO A 341 -3.88 1.30 8.81
CA PRO A 341 -3.02 2.40 9.28
C PRO A 341 -2.34 3.18 8.15
N PHE A 342 -2.38 2.71 6.89
CA PHE A 342 -1.92 3.53 5.78
C PHE A 342 -3.00 4.56 5.42
N ASP A 343 -2.79 5.82 5.86
CA ASP A 343 -3.61 7.01 5.59
C ASP A 343 -3.54 7.47 4.11
N VAL A 344 -3.64 6.53 3.17
CA VAL A 344 -3.68 6.77 1.73
C VAL A 344 -4.85 5.99 1.14
N GLU A 345 -5.66 6.67 0.34
CA GLU A 345 -6.62 6.02 -0.53
C GLU A 345 -5.82 5.24 -1.58
N PHE A 346 -5.91 3.90 -1.56
CA PHE A 346 -5.31 3.03 -2.58
C PHE A 346 -6.14 3.05 -3.86
N ALA A 347 -6.55 4.26 -4.25
CA ALA A 347 -7.34 4.56 -5.41
C ALA A 347 -6.41 5.17 -6.46
N TYR A 348 -6.02 4.35 -7.43
CA TYR A 348 -5.39 4.84 -8.65
C TYR A 348 -6.46 5.03 -9.72
N THR A 349 -6.42 6.17 -10.40
CA THR A 349 -7.36 6.45 -11.49
C THR A 349 -6.72 6.10 -12.82
N GLU A 350 -6.97 4.89 -13.30
CA GLU A 350 -6.59 4.52 -14.65
C GLU A 350 -7.49 5.28 -15.63
N LYS A 351 -6.87 6.00 -16.56
CA LYS A 351 -7.58 6.63 -17.68
C LYS A 351 -7.59 5.62 -18.83
N GLU A 352 -8.63 4.82 -18.89
CA GLU A 352 -8.85 3.90 -20.01
C GLU A 352 -9.64 4.62 -21.12
N PHE A 353 -9.35 4.30 -22.37
CA PHE A 353 -10.19 4.71 -23.49
C PHE A 353 -11.37 3.75 -23.61
N ASP A 354 -12.60 4.25 -23.49
CA ASP A 354 -13.80 3.42 -23.64
C ASP A 354 -14.12 3.22 -25.13
N PHE A 355 -13.77 2.05 -25.65
CA PHE A 355 -14.07 1.65 -27.02
C PHE A 355 -15.50 1.09 -27.20
N THR A 356 -16.31 1.00 -26.14
CA THR A 356 -17.65 0.39 -26.22
C THR A 356 -18.54 1.17 -27.19
N GLU A 357 -18.52 2.50 -27.12
CA GLU A 357 -19.26 3.36 -28.06
C GLU A 357 -18.72 3.22 -29.49
N THR A 358 -17.39 3.19 -29.67
CA THR A 358 -16.78 3.00 -31.00
C THR A 358 -17.11 1.63 -31.61
N ARG A 359 -17.21 0.57 -30.80
CA ARG A 359 -17.61 -0.77 -31.22
C ARG A 359 -19.09 -0.83 -31.61
N LEU A 360 -19.95 -0.11 -30.90
CA LEU A 360 -21.37 0.03 -31.25
C LEU A 360 -21.57 0.85 -32.53
N LEU A 361 -20.77 1.90 -32.73
CA LEU A 361 -20.76 2.67 -33.98
C LEU A 361 -20.23 1.84 -35.14
N LEU A 362 -19.16 1.06 -34.95
CA LEU A 362 -18.64 0.12 -35.94
C LEU A 362 -19.69 -0.93 -36.31
N GLY A 363 -20.39 -1.49 -35.32
CA GLY A 363 -21.51 -2.40 -35.57
C GLY A 363 -22.65 -1.75 -36.37
N ARG A 364 -22.97 -0.48 -36.12
CA ARG A 364 -23.98 0.26 -36.91
C ARG A 364 -23.53 0.58 -38.33
N VAL A 365 -22.26 0.92 -38.52
CA VAL A 365 -21.66 1.17 -39.83
C VAL A 365 -21.60 -0.12 -40.66
N LEU A 366 -21.17 -1.24 -40.05
CA LEU A 366 -21.16 -2.55 -40.71
C LEU A 366 -22.57 -3.04 -41.08
N ARG A 367 -23.60 -2.62 -40.34
CA ARG A 367 -25.01 -2.87 -40.66
C ARG A 367 -25.60 -1.85 -41.65
N GLY A 368 -24.81 -0.90 -42.16
CA GLY A 368 -25.24 0.14 -43.11
C GLY A 368 -26.15 1.21 -42.51
N GLN A 369 -26.31 1.26 -41.20
CA GLN A 369 -27.20 2.19 -40.50
C GLN A 369 -26.56 3.56 -40.20
N ALA A 370 -25.26 3.71 -40.47
CA ALA A 370 -24.52 4.96 -40.26
C ALA A 370 -23.38 5.10 -41.29
N PRO A 371 -23.01 6.34 -41.67
CA PRO A 371 -21.89 6.59 -42.56
C PRO A 371 -20.53 6.30 -41.87
N LEU A 372 -19.53 5.92 -42.65
CA LEU A 372 -18.17 5.60 -42.16
C LEU A 372 -17.52 6.76 -41.37
N LEU A 373 -17.87 8.01 -41.70
CA LEU A 373 -17.35 9.20 -41.04
C LEU A 373 -17.71 9.26 -39.54
N THR A 374 -18.77 8.55 -39.10
CA THR A 374 -19.16 8.47 -37.69
C THR A 374 -18.11 7.76 -36.82
N LEU A 375 -17.22 6.96 -37.40
CA LEU A 375 -16.09 6.34 -36.70
C LEU A 375 -14.93 7.29 -36.40
N SER A 376 -14.95 8.50 -36.97
CA SER A 376 -13.93 9.54 -36.70
C SER A 376 -14.11 10.21 -35.32
N GLN A 377 -15.15 9.89 -34.57
CA GLN A 377 -15.34 10.43 -33.22
C GLN A 377 -14.27 9.84 -32.29
N PRO A 378 -13.51 10.67 -31.55
CA PRO A 378 -12.49 10.18 -30.64
C PRO A 378 -13.11 9.33 -29.52
N PRO A 379 -12.46 8.24 -29.08
CA PRO A 379 -12.97 7.41 -27.99
C PRO A 379 -13.07 8.25 -26.71
N ARG A 380 -14.17 8.08 -25.97
CA ARG A 380 -14.36 8.77 -24.70
C ARG A 380 -13.36 8.25 -23.67
N ILE A 381 -12.69 9.17 -22.98
CA ILE A 381 -11.82 8.82 -21.85
C ILE A 381 -12.72 8.49 -20.67
N ARG A 382 -12.66 7.24 -20.19
CA ARG A 382 -13.36 6.81 -19.00
C ARG A 382 -12.35 6.63 -17.87
N GLN A 383 -12.51 7.42 -16.82
CA GLN A 383 -11.68 7.32 -15.63
C GLN A 383 -12.20 6.16 -14.78
N ARG A 384 -11.42 5.08 -14.68
CA ARG A 384 -11.71 3.96 -13.79
C ARG A 384 -10.90 4.14 -12.52
N THR A 385 -11.56 4.55 -11.45
CA THR A 385 -10.96 4.56 -10.11
C THR A 385 -10.99 3.13 -9.57
N ILE A 386 -9.84 2.47 -9.53
CA ILE A 386 -9.72 1.14 -8.91
C ILE A 386 -9.21 1.35 -7.50
N ASP A 387 -10.09 1.16 -6.51
CA ASP A 387 -9.73 1.23 -5.10
C ASP A 387 -9.48 -0.17 -4.54
N SER A 388 -8.23 -0.48 -4.20
CA SER A 388 -7.88 -1.80 -3.68
C SER A 388 -8.46 -2.06 -2.28
N LYS A 389 -8.71 -1.00 -1.47
CA LYS A 389 -9.40 -1.14 -0.18
C LYS A 389 -10.83 -1.62 -0.40
N ARG A 390 -11.55 -0.96 -1.31
CA ARG A 390 -12.92 -1.37 -1.66
C ARG A 390 -12.96 -2.78 -2.27
N LEU A 391 -12.03 -3.13 -3.15
CA LEU A 391 -11.96 -4.50 -3.71
C LEU A 391 -11.69 -5.56 -2.62
N LEU A 392 -10.78 -5.27 -1.69
CA LEU A 392 -10.51 -6.13 -0.55
C LEU A 392 -11.75 -6.27 0.33
N GLU A 393 -12.45 -5.17 0.64
CA GLU A 393 -13.68 -5.21 1.44
C GLU A 393 -14.81 -5.99 0.75
N GLN A 394 -15.01 -5.79 -0.55
CA GLN A 394 -15.96 -6.59 -1.33
C GLN A 394 -15.60 -8.07 -1.32
N SER A 395 -14.32 -8.41 -1.53
CA SER A 395 -13.86 -9.80 -1.48
C SER A 395 -14.03 -10.43 -0.11
N VAL A 396 -13.79 -9.69 0.98
CA VAL A 396 -14.04 -10.16 2.35
C VAL A 396 -15.54 -10.38 2.55
N GLN A 397 -16.38 -9.41 2.17
CA GLN A 397 -17.82 -9.49 2.33
C GLN A 397 -18.39 -10.70 1.58
N THR A 398 -18.04 -10.89 0.31
CA THR A 398 -18.50 -12.03 -0.49
C THR A 398 -18.04 -13.37 0.10
N ALA A 399 -16.81 -13.46 0.62
CA ALA A 399 -16.33 -14.68 1.26
C ALA A 399 -17.06 -14.99 2.58
N CYS A 400 -17.35 -13.95 3.38
CA CYS A 400 -18.13 -14.07 4.61
C CYS A 400 -19.59 -14.46 4.33
N GLU A 401 -20.23 -13.83 3.34
CA GLU A 401 -21.60 -14.18 2.91
C GLU A 401 -21.66 -15.62 2.41
N ALA A 402 -20.69 -16.07 1.61
CA ALA A 402 -20.61 -17.45 1.16
C ALA A 402 -20.45 -18.42 2.34
N PHE A 403 -19.72 -18.04 3.39
CA PHE A 403 -19.53 -18.87 4.59
C PHE A 403 -20.81 -18.94 5.42
N ILE A 404 -21.46 -17.79 5.63
CA ILE A 404 -22.74 -17.70 6.32
C ILE A 404 -23.76 -18.57 5.60
N LEU A 405 -23.91 -18.42 4.28
CA LEU A 405 -24.86 -19.20 3.48
C LEU A 405 -24.58 -20.70 3.54
N LYS A 406 -23.31 -21.12 3.43
CA LYS A 406 -22.93 -22.54 3.53
C LYS A 406 -23.30 -23.10 4.90
N THR A 407 -22.93 -22.38 5.97
CA THR A 407 -23.19 -22.80 7.35
C THR A 407 -24.68 -22.84 7.66
N THR A 408 -25.45 -21.86 7.19
CA THR A 408 -26.91 -21.83 7.40
C THR A 408 -27.63 -22.97 6.67
N ARG A 409 -27.16 -23.37 5.48
CA ARG A 409 -27.79 -24.45 4.72
C ARG A 409 -27.68 -25.82 5.39
N LEU A 410 -26.62 -26.07 6.15
CA LEU A 410 -26.39 -27.33 6.85
C LEU A 410 -27.60 -27.75 7.71
N PHE A 411 -28.21 -26.81 8.43
CA PHE A 411 -29.35 -27.07 9.30
C PHE A 411 -30.68 -26.48 8.82
N LEU A 412 -30.68 -25.49 7.91
CA LEU A 412 -31.94 -24.90 7.40
C LEU A 412 -32.54 -25.65 6.21
N ASP A 413 -31.76 -26.43 5.46
CA ASP A 413 -32.27 -27.13 4.26
C ASP A 413 -33.51 -28.03 4.54
N PRO A 414 -33.58 -28.79 5.64
CA PRO A 414 -34.78 -29.57 6.00
C PRO A 414 -36.02 -28.68 6.23
N ILE A 415 -35.85 -27.55 6.94
CA ILE A 415 -36.93 -26.60 7.24
C ILE A 415 -37.40 -25.92 5.96
N LEU A 416 -36.47 -25.42 5.13
CA LEU A 416 -36.79 -24.74 3.89
C LEU A 416 -37.45 -25.69 2.87
N ALA A 417 -37.02 -26.95 2.79
CA ALA A 417 -37.66 -27.95 1.95
C ALA A 417 -39.10 -28.25 2.40
N PHE A 418 -39.36 -28.24 3.71
CA PHE A 418 -40.71 -28.35 4.25
C PHE A 418 -41.57 -27.13 3.94
N LEU A 419 -41.07 -25.92 4.20
CA LEU A 419 -41.78 -24.67 3.91
C LEU A 419 -42.09 -24.54 2.41
N ALA A 420 -41.17 -24.90 1.54
CA ALA A 420 -41.41 -24.92 0.09
C ALA A 420 -42.54 -25.88 -0.30
N LYS A 421 -42.59 -27.09 0.28
CA LYS A 421 -43.67 -28.06 0.05
C LYS A 421 -45.01 -27.54 0.59
N CYS A 422 -45.00 -26.86 1.74
CA CYS A 422 -46.18 -26.23 2.33
C CYS A 422 -46.73 -25.07 1.50
N ASN A 423 -45.85 -24.28 0.86
CA ASN A 423 -46.25 -23.15 0.00
C ASN A 423 -46.84 -23.59 -1.35
N VAL A 424 -46.45 -24.76 -1.86
CA VAL A 424 -47.02 -25.32 -3.11
C VAL A 424 -48.45 -25.83 -2.90
N LEU A 425 -48.82 -26.18 -1.67
CA LEU A 425 -50.14 -26.72 -1.34
C LEU A 425 -51.08 -25.58 -0.91
N PRO A 426 -52.31 -25.48 -1.45
CA PRO A 426 -53.26 -24.45 -1.07
C PRO A 426 -53.55 -24.45 0.44
N VAL A 427 -53.63 -23.28 1.07
CA VAL A 427 -54.05 -23.12 2.47
C VAL A 427 -55.47 -23.65 2.61
N PRO A 428 -55.78 -24.54 3.58
CA PRO A 428 -57.16 -24.89 3.83
C PRO A 428 -57.82 -23.65 4.41
N ASP A 429 -58.72 -23.04 3.64
CA ASP A 429 -59.62 -22.02 4.15
C ASP A 429 -60.57 -22.71 5.15
N ARG A 430 -60.25 -22.56 6.44
CA ARG A 430 -61.00 -22.99 7.63
C ARG A 430 -60.83 -24.46 8.04
N ILE A 431 -60.32 -24.62 9.27
CA ILE A 431 -60.37 -25.85 10.07
C ILE A 431 -61.78 -25.91 10.68
N GLU A 432 -62.79 -26.25 9.88
CA GLU A 432 -64.08 -26.68 10.43
C GLU A 432 -64.20 -28.19 10.29
N ALA A 433 -64.46 -28.84 11.42
CA ALA A 433 -64.65 -30.28 11.52
C ALA A 433 -65.93 -30.68 10.80
N GLY A 434 -65.80 -31.04 9.52
CA GLY A 434 -66.86 -31.67 8.75
C GLY A 434 -67.07 -31.04 7.39
N ASP A 435 -66.18 -31.34 6.43
CA ASP A 435 -66.66 -31.54 5.06
C ASP A 435 -65.74 -32.51 4.29
N VAL A 436 -66.36 -33.35 3.48
CA VAL A 436 -65.82 -34.63 2.96
C VAL A 436 -65.03 -34.48 1.65
N ASP A 437 -64.77 -33.25 1.19
CA ASP A 437 -64.14 -33.05 -0.12
C ASP A 437 -62.62 -32.77 -0.03
N GLY A 438 -61.85 -33.84 -0.18
CA GLY A 438 -60.74 -33.89 -1.14
C GLY A 438 -59.59 -32.87 -1.05
N ASN A 439 -59.28 -32.27 0.09
CA ASN A 439 -58.06 -31.47 0.21
C ASN A 439 -56.83 -32.40 0.28
N SER A 440 -55.98 -32.35 -0.76
CA SER A 440 -54.74 -33.14 -0.90
C SER A 440 -53.90 -33.17 0.40
N PHE A 441 -53.89 -32.06 1.15
CA PHE A 441 -53.16 -31.93 2.42
C PHE A 441 -53.71 -32.79 3.58
N THR A 442 -55.02 -32.96 3.72
CA THR A 442 -55.61 -33.76 4.82
C THR A 442 -55.42 -35.27 4.57
N SER A 443 -55.44 -35.69 3.31
CA SER A 443 -55.05 -37.06 2.91
C SER A 443 -53.56 -37.32 3.12
N LEU A 444 -52.70 -36.32 2.88
CA LEU A 444 -51.26 -36.37 3.13
C LEU A 444 -50.92 -36.42 4.63
N LYS A 445 -51.75 -35.86 5.52
CA LYS A 445 -51.58 -35.99 6.98
C LYS A 445 -51.86 -37.41 7.49
N GLN A 446 -52.82 -38.11 6.87
CA GLN A 446 -53.24 -39.46 7.29
C GLN A 446 -52.27 -40.56 6.82
N SER A 447 -51.48 -40.30 5.79
CA SER A 447 -50.45 -41.24 5.34
C SER A 447 -49.18 -41.14 6.19
N VAL A 448 -48.86 -42.22 6.92
CA VAL A 448 -47.74 -42.35 7.86
C VAL A 448 -46.34 -42.14 7.23
N GLY A 449 -46.23 -42.10 5.90
CA GLY A 449 -44.99 -41.85 5.15
C GLY A 449 -44.90 -40.50 4.44
N SER A 450 -45.86 -39.60 4.65
CA SER A 450 -45.89 -38.29 3.99
C SER A 450 -45.21 -37.21 4.82
N PHE A 451 -44.68 -36.20 4.14
CA PHE A 451 -44.01 -35.04 4.76
C PHE A 451 -44.92 -34.25 5.73
N ALA A 452 -46.24 -34.43 5.61
CA ALA A 452 -47.25 -33.75 6.42
C ALA A 452 -47.69 -34.55 7.67
N HIS A 453 -47.11 -35.74 7.91
CA HIS A 453 -47.40 -36.51 9.11
C HIS A 453 -46.60 -35.93 10.32
N PRO A 454 -47.20 -35.79 11.51
CA PRO A 454 -46.58 -35.16 12.68
C PRO A 454 -45.26 -35.82 13.11
N SER A 455 -45.12 -37.14 12.94
CA SER A 455 -43.85 -37.85 13.25
C SER A 455 -42.70 -37.50 12.30
N GLY A 456 -42.98 -37.19 11.03
CA GLY A 456 -41.95 -36.79 10.05
C GLY A 456 -41.45 -35.37 10.32
N LEU A 457 -42.33 -34.49 10.81
CA LEU A 457 -41.99 -33.16 11.29
C LEU A 457 -41.12 -33.20 12.56
N ARG A 458 -41.46 -34.09 13.49
CA ARG A 458 -40.64 -34.33 14.69
C ARG A 458 -39.26 -34.87 14.33
N GLN A 459 -39.18 -35.83 13.41
CA GLN A 459 -37.90 -36.37 12.94
C GLN A 459 -37.06 -35.32 12.19
N MET A 460 -37.69 -34.45 11.39
CA MET A 460 -37.02 -33.32 10.75
C MET A 460 -36.47 -32.35 11.79
N TRP A 461 -37.25 -32.02 12.83
CA TRP A 461 -36.82 -31.14 13.90
C TRP A 461 -35.67 -31.74 14.72
N GLU A 462 -35.73 -33.03 15.02
CA GLU A 462 -34.64 -33.76 15.68
C GLU A 462 -33.37 -33.76 14.83
N GLN A 463 -33.48 -33.96 13.51
CA GLN A 463 -32.35 -33.81 12.58
C GLN A 463 -31.75 -32.39 12.59
N VAL A 464 -32.59 -31.36 12.71
CA VAL A 464 -32.13 -29.97 12.80
C VAL A 464 -31.41 -29.72 14.13
N CYS A 465 -31.98 -30.16 15.25
CA CYS A 465 -31.36 -30.08 16.56
C CYS A 465 -30.02 -30.83 16.61
N ASP A 466 -29.95 -32.02 16.01
CA ASP A 466 -28.72 -32.80 15.92
C ASP A 466 -27.66 -32.09 15.05
N ALA A 467 -28.06 -31.53 13.90
CA ALA A 467 -27.17 -30.77 13.02
C ALA A 467 -26.65 -29.49 13.68
N ILE A 468 -27.47 -28.80 14.48
CA ILE A 468 -27.06 -27.64 15.27
C ILE A 468 -26.03 -28.04 16.34
N ASN A 469 -26.30 -29.12 17.09
CA ASN A 469 -25.42 -29.51 18.19
C ASN A 469 -24.09 -30.14 17.72
N THR A 470 -24.08 -30.80 16.57
CA THR A 470 -22.88 -31.49 16.05
C THR A 470 -22.14 -30.67 15.00
N GLU A 471 -22.74 -30.48 13.82
CA GLU A 471 -22.08 -29.89 12.65
C GLU A 471 -21.79 -28.39 12.84
N LEU A 472 -22.73 -27.62 13.40
CA LEU A 472 -22.51 -26.20 13.65
C LEU A 472 -21.50 -25.98 14.78
N THR A 473 -21.56 -26.74 15.88
CA THR A 473 -20.55 -26.68 16.94
C THR A 473 -19.15 -26.97 16.39
N GLU A 474 -19.02 -27.95 15.51
CA GLU A 474 -17.76 -28.27 14.86
C GLU A 474 -17.28 -27.12 13.95
N ALA A 475 -18.16 -26.57 13.11
CA ALA A 475 -17.85 -25.42 12.26
C ALA A 475 -17.42 -24.17 13.05
N VAL A 476 -18.09 -23.89 14.18
CA VAL A 476 -17.74 -22.78 15.09
C VAL A 476 -16.40 -23.03 15.78
N SER A 477 -16.13 -24.27 16.20
CA SER A 477 -14.83 -24.65 16.76
C SER A 477 -13.71 -24.43 15.75
N ARG A 478 -13.91 -24.80 14.47
CA ARG A 478 -12.96 -24.55 13.38
C ARG A 478 -12.79 -23.07 13.11
N LEU A 479 -13.86 -22.29 13.06
CA LEU A 479 -13.82 -20.83 12.91
C LEU A 479 -13.01 -20.17 14.04
N SER A 480 -13.11 -20.70 15.26
CA SER A 480 -12.38 -20.18 16.43
C SER A 480 -10.87 -20.31 16.33
N ILE A 481 -10.38 -21.31 15.58
CA ILE A 481 -8.94 -21.51 15.33
C ILE A 481 -8.39 -20.39 14.45
N TYR A 482 -9.11 -20.03 13.38
CA TYR A 482 -8.65 -19.03 12.40
C TYR A 482 -8.93 -17.60 12.86
N VAL A 483 -10.10 -17.32 13.42
CA VAL A 483 -10.49 -15.96 13.85
C VAL A 483 -10.35 -15.84 15.36
N THR A 484 -9.18 -15.42 15.82
CA THR A 484 -8.89 -15.30 17.27
C THR A 484 -9.73 -14.21 17.96
N LYS A 485 -10.11 -13.14 17.23
CA LYS A 485 -10.85 -12.01 17.81
C LYS A 485 -12.33 -12.36 18.04
N PRO A 486 -12.85 -12.28 19.30
CA PRO A 486 -14.23 -12.66 19.61
C PRO A 486 -15.28 -11.71 19.02
N THR A 487 -14.96 -10.42 18.85
CA THR A 487 -15.85 -9.43 18.24
C THR A 487 -16.09 -9.70 16.76
N SER A 488 -15.05 -10.06 16.01
CA SER A 488 -15.16 -10.44 14.60
C SER A 488 -15.93 -11.75 14.42
N ARG A 489 -15.76 -12.71 15.34
CA ARG A 489 -16.54 -13.96 15.35
C ARG A 489 -18.02 -13.70 15.56
N SER A 490 -18.40 -12.93 16.58
CA SER A 490 -19.81 -12.65 16.84
C SER A 490 -20.50 -11.90 15.71
N VAL A 491 -19.78 -11.02 14.99
CA VAL A 491 -20.32 -10.35 13.79
C VAL A 491 -20.64 -11.35 12.67
N LEU A 492 -19.82 -12.39 12.48
CA LEU A 492 -20.07 -13.43 11.47
C LEU A 492 -21.19 -14.41 11.88
N LEU A 493 -21.36 -14.66 13.18
CA LEU A 493 -22.33 -15.63 13.71
C LEU A 493 -23.73 -15.03 13.91
N ARG A 494 -23.85 -13.72 14.13
CA ARG A 494 -25.15 -13.03 14.27
C ARG A 494 -26.11 -13.22 13.09
N PRO A 495 -25.69 -13.11 11.82
CA PRO A 495 -26.55 -13.40 10.68
C PRO A 495 -27.08 -14.84 10.65
N ILE A 496 -26.28 -15.82 11.11
CA ILE A 496 -26.68 -17.23 11.17
C ILE A 496 -27.83 -17.40 12.16
N ARG A 497 -27.71 -16.81 13.35
CA ARG A 497 -28.78 -16.76 14.37
C ARG A 497 -30.05 -16.09 13.84
N ALA A 498 -29.91 -14.95 13.15
CA ALA A 498 -31.04 -14.21 12.61
C ALA A 498 -31.80 -15.03 11.55
N ASN A 499 -31.07 -15.66 10.61
CA ASN A 499 -31.67 -16.51 9.58
C ASN A 499 -32.39 -17.73 10.18
N PHE A 500 -31.83 -18.32 11.24
CA PHE A 500 -32.50 -19.42 11.96
C PHE A 500 -33.78 -18.96 12.64
N ALA A 501 -33.75 -17.83 13.35
CA ALA A 501 -34.93 -17.27 14.01
C ALA A 501 -36.06 -16.95 13.01
N GLU A 502 -35.72 -16.39 11.85
CA GLU A 502 -36.69 -16.11 10.78
C GLU A 502 -37.31 -17.41 10.23
N ALA A 503 -36.50 -18.40 9.84
CA ALA A 503 -36.99 -19.69 9.34
C ALA A 503 -37.83 -20.45 10.39
N ALA A 504 -37.44 -20.39 11.67
CA ALA A 504 -38.19 -20.99 12.77
C ALA A 504 -39.54 -20.27 12.99
N SER A 505 -39.58 -18.94 12.88
CA SER A 505 -40.83 -18.17 12.98
C SER A 505 -41.79 -18.47 11.82
N GLU A 506 -41.27 -18.63 10.61
CA GLU A 506 -42.06 -19.07 9.45
C GLU A 506 -42.59 -20.49 9.65
N LEU A 507 -41.78 -21.39 10.19
CA LEU A 507 -42.20 -22.74 10.55
C LEU A 507 -43.35 -22.72 11.56
N ILE A 508 -43.26 -21.94 12.64
CA ILE A 508 -44.36 -21.77 13.61
C ILE A 508 -45.62 -21.25 12.89
N SER A 509 -45.50 -20.25 12.02
CA SER A 509 -46.67 -19.70 11.30
C SER A 509 -47.33 -20.74 10.38
N ALA A 510 -46.52 -21.59 9.72
CA ALA A 510 -47.00 -22.68 8.89
C ALA A 510 -47.68 -23.77 9.75
N LEU A 511 -47.14 -24.08 10.92
CA LEU A 511 -47.77 -24.98 11.88
C LEU A 511 -49.10 -24.42 12.41
N GLN A 512 -49.13 -23.11 12.69
CA GLN A 512 -50.31 -22.39 13.17
C GLN A 512 -51.48 -22.35 12.18
N THR A 513 -51.17 -22.33 10.90
CA THR A 513 -52.18 -22.25 9.83
C THR A 513 -52.66 -23.62 9.36
N ARG A 514 -51.85 -24.68 9.52
CA ARG A 514 -52.09 -25.98 8.87
C ARG A 514 -52.43 -27.14 9.83
N TYR A 515 -52.08 -27.06 11.11
CA TYR A 515 -52.24 -28.18 12.06
C TYR A 515 -53.21 -27.85 13.20
N THR A 516 -53.94 -28.86 13.69
CA THR A 516 -54.83 -28.73 14.87
C THR A 516 -54.01 -28.65 16.15
N LEU A 517 -54.65 -28.28 17.26
CA LEU A 517 -53.99 -28.14 18.58
C LEU A 517 -53.37 -29.47 19.06
N GLU A 518 -54.06 -30.59 18.87
CA GLU A 518 -53.60 -31.93 19.25
C GLU A 518 -52.39 -32.40 18.41
N GLU A 519 -52.41 -32.12 17.10
CA GLU A 519 -51.28 -32.44 16.20
C GLU A 519 -50.01 -31.62 16.55
N ARG A 520 -50.16 -30.41 17.10
CA ARG A 520 -49.03 -29.58 17.55
C ARG A 520 -48.37 -30.12 18.81
N GLU A 521 -49.18 -30.62 19.74
CA GLU A 521 -48.68 -31.28 20.95
C GLU A 521 -47.89 -32.56 20.63
N GLU A 522 -48.29 -33.30 19.58
CA GLU A 522 -47.52 -34.47 19.09
C GLU A 522 -46.19 -34.07 18.40
N ILE A 523 -46.19 -32.95 17.68
CA ILE A 523 -45.01 -32.41 16.98
C ILE A 523 -43.99 -31.85 17.98
N GLY A 524 -44.43 -31.25 19.09
CA GLY A 524 -43.56 -30.77 20.17
C GLY A 524 -42.64 -29.61 19.81
N ILE A 525 -42.93 -28.90 18.71
CA ILE A 525 -42.20 -27.70 18.28
C ILE A 525 -42.98 -26.48 18.78
N ASP A 526 -42.67 -26.08 20.01
CA ASP A 526 -43.23 -24.88 20.62
C ASP A 526 -42.28 -23.69 20.52
N GLY A 527 -42.81 -22.48 20.68
CA GLY A 527 -42.01 -21.25 20.75
C GLY A 527 -40.93 -21.31 21.84
N GLU A 528 -41.16 -22.04 22.93
CA GLU A 528 -40.18 -22.27 24.00
C GLU A 528 -39.05 -23.21 23.57
N ALA A 529 -39.33 -24.23 22.76
CA ALA A 529 -38.30 -25.14 22.25
C ALA A 529 -37.36 -24.42 21.26
N ILE A 530 -37.92 -23.55 20.42
CA ILE A 530 -37.15 -22.70 19.51
C ILE A 530 -36.32 -21.68 20.29
N GLN A 531 -36.87 -21.09 21.35
CA GLN A 531 -36.11 -20.16 22.21
C GLN A 531 -34.96 -20.87 22.93
N LYS A 532 -35.17 -22.10 23.41
CA LYS A 532 -34.12 -22.91 24.03
C LYS A 532 -32.99 -23.26 23.06
N GLU A 533 -33.31 -23.51 21.79
CA GLU A 533 -32.29 -23.73 20.75
C GLU A 533 -31.62 -22.42 20.30
N LEU A 534 -32.31 -21.28 20.34
CA LEU A 534 -31.66 -19.98 20.15
C LEU A 534 -30.69 -19.66 21.29
N ASP A 535 -31.04 -20.03 22.52
CA ASP A 535 -30.17 -19.87 23.69
C ASP A 535 -28.97 -20.83 23.63
N SER A 536 -29.17 -22.08 23.17
CA SER A 536 -28.07 -23.04 22.92
C SER A 536 -27.10 -22.54 21.84
N LEU A 537 -27.62 -21.94 20.77
CA LEU A 537 -26.84 -21.27 19.73
C LEU A 537 -26.04 -20.09 20.30
N ASP A 538 -26.64 -19.27 21.15
CA ASP A 538 -25.97 -18.13 21.79
C ASP A 538 -24.82 -18.58 22.73
N GLU A 539 -25.00 -19.71 23.43
CA GLU A 539 -23.95 -20.36 24.22
C GLU A 539 -22.79 -20.88 23.34
N ILE A 540 -23.11 -21.59 22.24
CA ILE A 540 -22.13 -22.12 21.28
C ILE A 540 -21.34 -20.98 20.63
N PHE A 541 -22.01 -19.87 20.29
CA PHE A 541 -21.36 -18.72 19.68
C PHE A 541 -20.54 -17.89 20.67
N GLY A 542 -20.62 -18.17 21.98
CA GLY A 542 -19.95 -17.41 23.03
C GLY A 542 -20.40 -15.94 23.07
N ILE A 543 -21.59 -15.65 22.52
CA ILE A 543 -22.20 -14.33 22.58
C ILE A 543 -22.79 -14.23 23.97
N LYS A 544 -22.02 -13.68 24.92
CA LYS A 544 -22.64 -13.15 26.13
C LYS A 544 -23.67 -12.13 25.67
N VAL A 545 -24.95 -12.50 25.75
CA VAL A 545 -26.06 -11.56 25.74
C VAL A 545 -25.66 -10.48 26.76
N PRO A 546 -25.63 -9.19 26.39
CA PRO A 546 -25.54 -8.14 27.40
C PRO A 546 -26.78 -8.34 28.28
N GLN A 547 -26.58 -8.90 29.48
CA GLN A 547 -27.64 -8.92 30.46
C GLN A 547 -28.02 -7.46 30.73
N SER A 548 -29.31 -7.21 30.52
CA SER A 548 -30.09 -5.99 30.70
C SER A 548 -29.48 -4.93 31.61
#